data_AF-A0A7S1SML3-F1
#
_entry.id   AF-A0A7S1SML3-F1
#
_cell.length_a   1.000
_cell.length_b   1.000
_cell.length_c   1.000
_cell.angle_alpha   90.00
_cell.angle_beta   90.00
_cell.angle_gamma   90.00
#
_symmetry.space_group_name_H-M   'P 1'
#
loop_
_entity.id
_entity.type
_entity.pdbx_description
1 polymer ?
#
loop_
_entity_poly.entity_id
_entity_poly.type
_entity_poly.pdbx_seq_one_letter_code
_entity_poly.pdbx_strand_id
1 'polypeptide(L)'
;MRQCPWVGNLEAESIATCRSLTCLDISCSSVIGPAGFAAIAQLPCLTNLELAGLDKLVDASLENLAPLSSLQTLNLMLCYNITDLGLKAVAQLSSLTTLSLADGCEAVSNSGLRALSGLQRLTSLNLSYSCWEVTPEGMEHLTALTALTDLNVCGCYMVEDRVMPYLAHLTRLQRLDISECEPLTDAGVRHLTRLTGLQALDLCWGFQITDAAMADLAAAMPGLRTLLLNRCSLLTDEAAVAIATLRHLRE
;
A
#
# COMPACT_ATOMS: atom_id res chain seq x y z
N MET A 1 6.41 -13.29 -15.78
CA MET A 1 7.48 -14.29 -16.06
C MET A 1 7.89 -14.89 -14.73
N ARG A 2 8.52 -16.07 -14.74
CA ARG A 2 8.96 -16.80 -13.55
C ARG A 2 10.06 -16.00 -12.84
N GLN A 3 10.05 -15.99 -11.50
CA GLN A 3 11.12 -15.45 -10.66
C GLN A 3 12.50 -15.73 -11.26
N CYS A 4 13.31 -14.68 -11.47
CA CYS A 4 14.66 -14.78 -12.03
C CYS A 4 15.68 -14.47 -10.92
N PRO A 5 16.00 -15.41 -10.02
CA PRO A 5 16.89 -15.17 -8.87
C PRO A 5 18.36 -14.92 -9.25
N TRP A 6 18.67 -14.73 -10.53
CA TRP A 6 20.04 -14.63 -11.08
C TRP A 6 20.28 -13.38 -11.93
N VAL A 7 19.37 -12.40 -11.97
CA VAL A 7 19.59 -11.21 -12.80
C VAL A 7 20.67 -10.34 -12.17
N GLY A 8 21.90 -10.41 -12.71
CA GLY A 8 22.97 -9.47 -12.46
C GLY A 8 22.99 -8.34 -13.48
N ASN A 9 24.06 -7.54 -13.48
CA ASN A 9 24.19 -6.38 -14.39
C ASN A 9 24.24 -6.79 -15.87
N LEU A 10 24.95 -7.87 -16.22
CA LEU A 10 25.08 -8.34 -17.61
C LEU A 10 23.75 -8.87 -18.15
N GLU A 11 22.99 -9.58 -17.32
CA GLU A 11 21.65 -10.05 -17.65
C GLU A 11 20.71 -8.86 -17.81
N ALA A 12 20.78 -7.85 -16.93
CA ALA A 12 20.00 -6.62 -17.02
C ALA A 12 20.30 -5.83 -18.32
N GLU A 13 21.57 -5.73 -18.72
CA GLU A 13 21.97 -5.13 -20.01
C GLU A 13 21.39 -5.90 -21.19
N SER A 14 21.42 -7.23 -21.13
CA SER A 14 20.81 -8.08 -22.17
C SER A 14 19.30 -7.89 -22.23
N ILE A 15 18.63 -7.82 -21.07
CA ILE A 15 17.19 -7.55 -20.95
C ILE A 15 16.85 -6.17 -21.52
N ALA A 16 17.70 -5.16 -21.31
CA ALA A 16 17.50 -3.80 -21.82
C ALA A 16 17.45 -3.72 -23.35
N THR A 17 17.94 -4.73 -24.07
CA THR A 17 17.78 -4.83 -25.53
C THR A 17 16.36 -5.15 -25.97
N CYS A 18 15.54 -5.74 -25.08
CA CYS A 18 14.13 -6.06 -25.32
C CYS A 18 13.24 -4.82 -25.21
N ARG A 19 13.24 -3.97 -26.24
CA ARG A 19 12.52 -2.68 -26.26
C ARG A 19 10.99 -2.78 -26.14
N SER A 20 10.40 -3.96 -26.34
CA SER A 20 8.96 -4.22 -26.19
C SER A 20 8.56 -4.75 -24.81
N LEU A 21 9.51 -4.89 -23.87
CA LEU A 21 9.24 -5.45 -22.55
C LEU A 21 8.38 -4.48 -21.73
N THR A 22 7.22 -4.95 -21.27
CA THR A 22 6.28 -4.17 -20.45
C THR A 22 6.28 -4.60 -18.97
N CYS A 23 6.70 -5.83 -18.70
CA CYS A 23 6.70 -6.42 -17.36
C CYS A 23 8.06 -7.07 -17.11
N LEU A 24 8.69 -6.71 -16.00
CA LEU A 24 9.95 -7.28 -15.55
C LEU A 24 9.82 -7.64 -14.07
N ASP A 25 10.14 -8.89 -13.74
CA ASP A 25 10.23 -9.37 -12.37
C ASP A 25 11.65 -9.87 -12.12
N ILE A 26 12.34 -9.20 -11.22
CA ILE A 26 13.68 -9.56 -10.75
C ILE A 26 13.72 -9.76 -9.24
N SER A 27 12.54 -9.99 -8.62
CA SER A 27 12.40 -10.17 -7.18
C SER A 27 13.35 -11.25 -6.65
N CYS A 28 13.88 -11.02 -5.46
CA CYS A 28 14.84 -11.89 -4.77
C CYS A 28 16.18 -12.11 -5.52
N SER A 29 16.50 -11.29 -6.53
CA SER A 29 17.86 -11.26 -7.09
C SER A 29 18.85 -10.65 -6.09
N SER A 30 19.99 -11.28 -5.86
CA SER A 30 21.01 -10.78 -4.93
C SER A 30 22.22 -10.15 -5.62
N VAL A 31 22.19 -10.05 -6.96
CA VAL A 31 23.39 -9.76 -7.77
C VAL A 31 23.28 -8.46 -8.55
N ILE A 32 22.07 -7.91 -8.73
CA ILE A 32 21.89 -6.66 -9.45
C ILE A 32 22.51 -5.49 -8.68
N GLY A 33 23.27 -4.65 -9.39
CA GLY A 33 23.86 -3.43 -8.86
C GLY A 33 23.42 -2.20 -9.67
N PRO A 34 24.03 -1.03 -9.39
CA PRO A 34 23.64 0.24 -10.01
C PRO A 34 23.65 0.21 -11.55
N ALA A 35 24.61 -0.47 -12.17
CA ALA A 35 24.68 -0.59 -13.63
C ALA A 35 23.48 -1.36 -14.21
N GLY A 36 23.02 -2.42 -13.54
CA GLY A 36 21.84 -3.17 -13.94
C GLY A 36 20.56 -2.33 -13.85
N PHE A 37 20.39 -1.54 -12.77
CA PHE A 37 19.25 -0.62 -12.65
C PHE A 37 19.29 0.48 -13.72
N ALA A 38 20.47 1.03 -14.02
CA ALA A 38 20.64 1.99 -15.10
C ALA A 38 20.29 1.39 -16.47
N ALA A 39 20.58 0.11 -16.71
CA ALA A 39 20.18 -0.61 -17.92
C ALA A 39 18.66 -0.83 -17.97
N ILE A 40 18.04 -1.26 -16.87
CA ILE A 40 16.58 -1.42 -16.76
C ILE A 40 15.85 -0.10 -17.02
N ALA A 41 16.40 1.02 -16.56
CA ALA A 41 15.84 2.35 -16.79
C ALA A 41 15.78 2.77 -18.27
N GLN A 42 16.47 2.06 -19.16
CA GLN A 42 16.41 2.28 -20.61
C GLN A 42 15.28 1.52 -21.30
N LEU A 43 14.46 0.75 -20.58
CA LEU A 43 13.32 0.03 -21.13
C LEU A 43 12.14 0.99 -21.38
N PRO A 44 11.85 1.36 -22.64
CA PRO A 44 10.96 2.49 -22.95
C PRO A 44 9.48 2.18 -22.70
N CYS A 45 9.12 0.90 -22.67
CA CYS A 45 7.74 0.43 -22.55
C CYS A 45 7.46 -0.24 -21.21
N LEU A 46 8.38 -0.19 -20.24
CA LEU A 46 8.21 -0.89 -18.98
C LEU A 46 7.10 -0.22 -18.14
N THR A 47 6.04 -0.97 -17.86
CA THR A 47 4.88 -0.53 -17.08
C THR A 47 4.82 -1.23 -15.71
N ASN A 48 5.41 -2.42 -15.58
CA ASN A 48 5.36 -3.23 -14.36
C ASN A 48 6.77 -3.69 -13.99
N LEU A 49 7.21 -3.34 -12.78
CA LEU A 49 8.52 -3.69 -12.25
C LEU A 49 8.39 -4.27 -10.84
N GLU A 50 8.71 -5.55 -10.70
CA GLU A 50 8.71 -6.26 -9.42
C GLU A 50 10.16 -6.37 -8.91
N LEU A 51 10.43 -5.72 -7.77
CA LEU A 51 11.75 -5.64 -7.11
C LEU A 51 11.70 -6.21 -5.69
N ALA A 52 10.73 -7.06 -5.38
CA ALA A 52 10.53 -7.52 -4.01
C ALA A 52 11.75 -8.32 -3.50
N GLY A 53 12.14 -8.15 -2.25
CA GLY A 53 13.20 -8.93 -1.60
C GLY A 53 14.61 -8.69 -2.14
N LEU A 54 14.86 -7.55 -2.79
CA LEU A 54 16.20 -7.15 -3.21
C LEU A 54 16.98 -6.54 -2.03
N ASP A 55 17.80 -7.37 -1.37
CA ASP A 55 18.61 -6.99 -0.21
C ASP A 55 19.59 -5.82 -0.47
N LYS A 56 20.11 -5.72 -1.69
CA LYS A 56 21.04 -4.65 -2.11
C LYS A 56 20.36 -3.44 -2.76
N LEU A 57 19.03 -3.43 -2.85
CA LEU A 57 18.32 -2.27 -3.39
C LEU A 57 18.40 -1.10 -2.41
N VAL A 58 19.00 0.00 -2.84
CA VAL A 58 19.19 1.24 -2.06
C VAL A 58 18.56 2.44 -2.78
N ASP A 59 18.44 3.58 -2.11
CA ASP A 59 17.87 4.81 -2.67
C ASP A 59 18.49 5.21 -4.03
N ALA A 60 19.82 5.13 -4.17
CA ALA A 60 20.52 5.42 -5.43
C ALA A 60 20.11 4.48 -6.58
N SER A 61 19.62 3.28 -6.27
CA SER A 61 19.06 2.35 -7.26
C SER A 61 17.71 2.88 -7.78
N LEU A 62 16.87 3.42 -6.91
CA LEU A 62 15.57 4.02 -7.27
C LEU A 62 15.75 5.33 -8.05
N GLU A 63 16.77 6.13 -7.73
CA GLU A 63 17.13 7.31 -8.52
C GLU A 63 17.43 6.96 -9.98
N ASN A 64 18.14 5.84 -10.22
CA ASN A 64 18.40 5.37 -11.58
C ASN A 64 17.12 4.99 -12.34
N LEU A 65 16.03 4.63 -11.65
CA LEU A 65 14.76 4.24 -12.26
C LEU A 65 13.86 5.43 -12.62
N ALA A 66 14.19 6.66 -12.18
CA ALA A 66 13.42 7.86 -12.48
C ALA A 66 13.07 8.09 -13.98
N PRO A 67 13.89 7.69 -14.97
CA PRO A 67 13.55 7.79 -16.38
C PRO A 67 12.36 6.93 -16.84
N LEU A 68 11.91 5.95 -16.05
CA LEU A 68 10.80 5.04 -16.36
C LEU A 68 9.43 5.73 -16.25
N SER A 69 9.22 6.76 -17.06
CA SER A 69 8.02 7.61 -17.06
C SER A 69 6.72 6.86 -17.41
N SER A 70 6.80 5.66 -18.00
CA SER A 70 5.65 4.80 -18.29
C SER A 70 5.33 3.80 -17.18
N LEU A 71 6.13 3.76 -16.09
CA LEU A 71 5.94 2.79 -15.03
C LEU A 71 4.63 3.05 -14.28
N GLN A 72 3.80 2.01 -14.19
CA GLN A 72 2.48 2.02 -13.54
C GLN A 72 2.48 1.22 -12.25
N THR A 73 3.24 0.13 -12.19
CA THR A 73 3.33 -0.75 -11.02
C THR A 73 4.77 -0.89 -10.59
N LEU A 74 5.03 -0.61 -9.31
CA LEU A 74 6.31 -0.81 -8.66
C LEU A 74 6.11 -1.54 -7.34
N ASN A 75 6.81 -2.66 -7.16
CA ASN A 75 6.78 -3.42 -5.92
C ASN A 75 8.17 -3.41 -5.26
N LEU A 76 8.24 -2.84 -4.07
CA LEU A 76 9.44 -2.72 -3.22
C LEU A 76 9.28 -3.50 -1.90
N MET A 77 8.40 -4.50 -1.89
CA MET A 77 8.20 -5.35 -0.71
C MET A 77 9.53 -5.98 -0.26
N LEU A 78 9.81 -6.08 1.04
CA LEU A 78 11.06 -6.68 1.55
C LEU A 78 12.34 -5.96 1.10
N CYS A 79 12.25 -4.67 0.70
CA CYS A 79 13.41 -3.84 0.38
C CYS A 79 13.81 -2.96 1.58
N TYR A 80 14.64 -3.53 2.46
CA TYR A 80 15.01 -2.94 3.77
C TYR A 80 15.90 -1.69 3.74
N ASN A 81 16.56 -1.40 2.61
CA ASN A 81 17.52 -0.32 2.49
C ASN A 81 16.97 0.91 1.73
N ILE A 82 15.64 1.04 1.67
CA ILE A 82 14.95 2.20 1.10
C ILE A 82 14.55 3.18 2.20
N THR A 83 14.84 4.45 1.99
CA THR A 83 14.52 5.55 2.92
C THR A 83 13.65 6.62 2.24
N ASP A 84 13.40 7.72 2.94
CA ASP A 84 12.73 8.91 2.39
C ASP A 84 13.37 9.44 1.09
N LEU A 85 14.70 9.27 0.90
CA LEU A 85 15.37 9.66 -0.34
C LEU A 85 14.93 8.80 -1.52
N GLY A 86 14.80 7.49 -1.31
CA GLY A 86 14.27 6.56 -2.30
C GLY A 86 12.83 6.87 -2.66
N LEU A 87 11.98 7.20 -1.67
CA LEU A 87 10.60 7.62 -1.96
C LEU A 87 10.51 8.95 -2.71
N LYS A 88 11.46 9.86 -2.51
CA LYS A 88 11.56 11.07 -3.34
C LYS A 88 11.88 10.75 -4.81
N ALA A 89 12.69 9.72 -5.06
CA ALA A 89 12.93 9.22 -6.41
C ALA A 89 11.67 8.54 -6.99
N VAL A 90 10.99 7.69 -6.21
CA VAL A 90 9.72 7.07 -6.61
C VAL A 90 8.66 8.11 -6.96
N ALA A 91 8.61 9.24 -6.24
CA ALA A 91 7.69 10.33 -6.52
C ALA A 91 7.88 10.98 -7.91
N GLN A 92 9.00 10.75 -8.60
CA GLN A 92 9.21 11.20 -9.98
C GLN A 92 8.50 10.31 -11.01
N LEU A 93 8.09 9.10 -10.63
CA LEU A 93 7.39 8.13 -11.46
C LEU A 93 5.90 8.49 -11.54
N SER A 94 5.60 9.63 -12.14
CA SER A 94 4.26 10.26 -12.16
C SER A 94 3.14 9.42 -12.78
N SER A 95 3.47 8.37 -13.54
CA SER A 95 2.51 7.41 -14.11
C SER A 95 2.09 6.30 -13.15
N LEU A 96 2.71 6.19 -11.97
CA LEU A 96 2.42 5.13 -11.01
C LEU A 96 0.94 5.12 -10.60
N THR A 97 0.36 3.93 -10.70
CA THR A 97 -0.98 3.60 -10.23
C THR A 97 -0.94 2.64 -9.04
N THR A 98 0.12 1.83 -8.94
CA THR A 98 0.28 0.80 -7.91
C THR A 98 1.68 0.88 -7.31
N LEU A 99 1.75 1.04 -5.98
CA LEU A 99 2.98 1.03 -5.22
C LEU A 99 2.83 0.10 -4.01
N SER A 100 3.81 -0.78 -3.82
CA SER A 100 3.92 -1.60 -2.61
C SER A 100 5.25 -1.33 -1.92
N LEU A 101 5.18 -0.97 -0.64
CA LEU A 101 6.31 -0.78 0.27
C LEU A 101 6.31 -1.81 1.41
N ALA A 102 5.45 -2.83 1.30
CA ALA A 102 5.12 -3.76 2.37
C ALA A 102 6.33 -4.50 2.94
N ASP A 103 6.32 -4.72 4.27
CA ASP A 103 7.32 -5.50 4.99
C ASP A 103 8.77 -5.18 4.56
N GLY A 104 9.23 -3.94 4.68
CA GLY A 104 10.62 -3.61 4.34
C GLY A 104 11.01 -2.15 4.41
N CYS A 105 10.09 -1.23 4.22
CA CYS A 105 10.41 0.20 4.25
C CYS A 105 10.38 0.76 5.69
N GLU A 106 11.17 0.19 6.60
CA GLU A 106 11.21 0.57 8.02
C GLU A 106 11.75 2.00 8.24
N ALA A 107 12.73 2.41 7.43
CA ALA A 107 13.36 3.73 7.49
C ALA A 107 12.60 4.83 6.72
N VAL A 108 11.34 4.57 6.36
CA VAL A 108 10.44 5.57 5.77
C VAL A 108 9.70 6.30 6.90
N SER A 109 9.85 7.61 6.91
CA SER A 109 9.22 8.52 7.88
C SER A 109 8.08 9.32 7.24
N ASN A 110 7.52 10.27 8.01
CA ASN A 110 6.57 11.27 7.51
C ASN A 110 7.08 11.99 6.25
N SER A 111 8.39 12.21 6.11
CA SER A 111 8.96 12.90 4.95
C SER A 111 8.84 12.07 3.68
N GLY A 112 9.01 10.75 3.77
CA GLY A 112 8.82 9.82 2.67
C GLY A 112 7.37 9.78 2.21
N LEU A 113 6.40 9.66 3.12
CA LEU A 113 4.98 9.75 2.76
C LEU A 113 4.61 11.11 2.16
N ARG A 114 5.19 12.19 2.67
CA ARG A 114 5.01 13.53 2.08
C ARG A 114 5.50 13.57 0.62
N ALA A 115 6.63 12.92 0.31
CA ALA A 115 7.14 12.88 -1.05
C ALA A 115 6.15 12.19 -2.01
N LEU A 116 5.46 11.15 -1.55
CA LEU A 116 4.48 10.41 -2.36
C LEU A 116 3.20 11.22 -2.67
N SER A 117 2.90 12.30 -1.94
CA SER A 117 1.68 13.11 -2.14
C SER A 117 1.49 13.65 -3.56
N GLY A 118 2.56 13.74 -4.36
CA GLY A 118 2.50 14.13 -5.78
C GLY A 118 1.99 13.07 -6.75
N LEU A 119 1.86 11.80 -6.32
CA LEU A 119 1.44 10.67 -7.17
C LEU A 119 -0.08 10.63 -7.36
N GLN A 120 -0.63 11.65 -8.04
CA GLN A 120 -2.07 11.86 -8.21
C GLN A 120 -2.80 10.78 -9.02
N ARG A 121 -2.07 9.84 -9.63
CA ARG A 121 -2.60 8.68 -10.37
C ARG A 121 -2.63 7.40 -9.54
N LEU A 122 -2.10 7.43 -8.31
CA LEU A 122 -2.00 6.25 -7.46
C LEU A 122 -3.41 5.80 -7.04
N THR A 123 -3.75 4.57 -7.42
CA THR A 123 -5.03 3.92 -7.09
C THR A 123 -4.85 2.83 -6.03
N SER A 124 -3.67 2.22 -5.96
CA SER A 124 -3.35 1.18 -5.00
C SER A 124 -2.05 1.50 -4.26
N LEU A 125 -2.13 1.52 -2.94
CA LEU A 125 -0.97 1.71 -2.05
C LEU A 125 -0.96 0.63 -0.97
N ASN A 126 0.14 -0.12 -0.89
CA ASN A 126 0.37 -1.08 0.18
C ASN A 126 1.53 -0.64 1.08
N LEU A 127 1.22 -0.39 2.36
CA LEU A 127 2.15 -0.03 3.43
C LEU A 127 2.16 -1.08 4.55
N SER A 128 1.57 -2.27 4.34
CA SER A 128 1.41 -3.30 5.36
C SER A 128 2.74 -3.68 6.02
N TYR A 129 2.76 -3.81 7.34
CA TYR A 129 3.95 -4.13 8.12
C TYR A 129 5.15 -3.23 7.81
N SER A 130 4.89 -1.98 7.46
CA SER A 130 5.92 -0.96 7.20
C SER A 130 5.59 0.34 7.92
N CYS A 131 6.38 1.38 7.66
CA CYS A 131 6.11 2.72 8.17
C CYS A 131 6.16 2.82 9.72
N TRP A 132 7.07 2.10 10.36
CA TRP A 132 7.25 2.14 11.82
C TRP A 132 7.64 3.53 12.35
N GLU A 133 8.29 4.36 11.51
CA GLU A 133 8.63 5.75 11.82
C GLU A 133 7.56 6.76 11.39
N VAL A 134 6.47 6.31 10.76
CA VAL A 134 5.36 7.20 10.36
C VAL A 134 4.45 7.46 11.55
N THR A 135 4.28 8.73 11.88
CA THR A 135 3.27 9.15 12.84
C THR A 135 1.95 9.44 12.13
N PRO A 136 0.83 9.51 12.85
CA PRO A 136 -0.44 9.95 12.29
C PRO A 136 -0.43 11.29 11.55
N GLU A 137 0.45 12.23 11.93
CA GLU A 137 0.65 13.47 11.17
C GLU A 137 1.28 13.19 9.79
N GLY A 138 2.12 12.17 9.67
CA GLY A 138 2.60 11.68 8.38
C GLY A 138 1.50 11.04 7.52
N MET A 139 0.55 10.34 8.14
CA MET A 139 -0.60 9.73 7.44
C MET A 139 -1.53 10.77 6.82
N GLU A 140 -1.56 12.01 7.34
CA GLU A 140 -2.29 13.13 6.72
C GLU A 140 -1.86 13.35 5.26
N HIS A 141 -0.59 13.10 4.92
CA HIS A 141 -0.10 13.27 3.56
C HIS A 141 -0.75 12.33 2.53
N LEU A 142 -1.30 11.19 2.99
CA LEU A 142 -2.05 10.30 2.11
C LEU A 142 -3.34 10.94 1.60
N THR A 143 -3.90 11.94 2.29
CA THR A 143 -5.13 12.64 1.85
C THR A 143 -4.99 13.33 0.49
N ALA A 144 -3.77 13.63 0.05
CA ALA A 144 -3.49 14.15 -1.28
C ALA A 144 -3.70 13.12 -2.40
N LEU A 145 -3.68 11.83 -2.09
CA LEU A 145 -3.82 10.72 -3.05
C LEU A 145 -5.29 10.41 -3.34
N THR A 146 -6.01 11.41 -3.82
CA THR A 146 -7.48 11.38 -3.99
C THR A 146 -7.98 10.33 -4.99
N ALA A 147 -7.09 9.72 -5.78
CA ALA A 147 -7.40 8.63 -6.70
C ALA A 147 -7.38 7.23 -6.06
N LEU A 148 -6.93 7.10 -4.80
CA LEU A 148 -6.84 5.81 -4.12
C LEU A 148 -8.20 5.09 -4.05
N THR A 149 -8.19 3.85 -4.51
CA THR A 149 -9.28 2.88 -4.40
C THR A 149 -8.92 1.74 -3.47
N ASP A 150 -7.64 1.46 -3.29
CA ASP A 150 -7.12 0.33 -2.51
C ASP A 150 -6.00 0.83 -1.60
N LEU A 151 -6.20 0.72 -0.29
CA LEU A 151 -5.22 1.06 0.72
C LEU A 151 -5.05 -0.09 1.70
N ASN A 152 -3.81 -0.55 1.86
CA ASN A 152 -3.45 -1.52 2.89
C ASN A 152 -2.44 -0.89 3.86
N VAL A 153 -2.81 -0.83 5.14
CA VAL A 153 -1.96 -0.39 6.25
C VAL A 153 -2.00 -1.43 7.39
N CYS A 154 -2.24 -2.70 7.03
CA CYS A 154 -2.25 -3.83 7.95
C CYS A 154 -0.98 -3.87 8.81
N GLY A 155 -1.11 -4.10 10.10
CA GLY A 155 0.03 -4.20 11.03
C GLY A 155 0.80 -2.89 11.25
N CYS A 156 0.32 -1.76 10.74
CA CYS A 156 0.88 -0.45 11.06
C CYS A 156 0.35 0.00 12.44
N TYR A 157 1.11 -0.25 13.49
CA TYR A 157 0.70 0.03 14.89
C TYR A 157 0.44 1.52 15.20
N MET A 158 0.96 2.44 14.40
CA MET A 158 0.68 3.88 14.52
C MET A 158 -0.68 4.28 13.91
N VAL A 159 -1.38 3.35 13.25
CA VAL A 159 -2.73 3.56 12.73
C VAL A 159 -3.74 3.36 13.85
N GLU A 160 -3.98 4.45 14.58
CA GLU A 160 -4.96 4.55 15.66
C GLU A 160 -6.14 5.47 15.27
N ASP A 161 -7.10 5.67 16.17
CA ASP A 161 -8.31 6.48 15.94
C ASP A 161 -8.01 7.87 15.33
N ARG A 162 -6.89 8.50 15.72
CA ARG A 162 -6.50 9.83 15.23
C ARG A 162 -6.15 9.87 13.74
N VAL A 163 -5.84 8.73 13.13
CA VAL A 163 -5.55 8.58 11.69
C VAL A 163 -6.83 8.51 10.86
N MET A 164 -7.90 7.94 11.42
CA MET A 164 -9.12 7.61 10.68
C MET A 164 -9.81 8.83 10.03
N PRO A 165 -9.84 10.04 10.65
CA PRO A 165 -10.30 11.24 9.97
C PRO A 165 -9.57 11.53 8.66
N TYR A 166 -8.27 11.28 8.58
CA TYR A 166 -7.48 11.46 7.35
C TYR A 166 -7.88 10.44 6.29
N LEU A 167 -7.92 9.15 6.63
CA LEU A 167 -8.32 8.10 5.70
C LEU A 167 -9.76 8.30 5.18
N ALA A 168 -10.64 8.83 6.02
CA ALA A 168 -12.02 9.18 5.64
C ALA A 168 -12.13 10.30 4.57
N HIS A 169 -11.04 11.01 4.25
CA HIS A 169 -11.01 11.94 3.11
C HIS A 169 -10.83 11.23 1.76
N LEU A 170 -10.35 9.98 1.76
CA LEU A 170 -10.13 9.17 0.56
C LEU A 170 -11.45 8.54 0.09
N THR A 171 -12.42 9.39 -0.26
CA THR A 171 -13.81 8.99 -0.59
C THR A 171 -13.96 8.07 -1.80
N ARG A 172 -12.89 7.83 -2.57
CA ARG A 172 -12.84 6.85 -3.65
C ARG A 172 -12.41 5.45 -3.21
N LEU A 173 -12.02 5.27 -1.95
CA LEU A 173 -11.64 3.96 -1.42
C LEU A 173 -12.77 2.95 -1.61
N GLN A 174 -12.38 1.79 -2.14
CA GLN A 174 -13.20 0.61 -2.34
C GLN A 174 -12.70 -0.55 -1.47
N ARG A 175 -11.39 -0.61 -1.20
CA ARG A 175 -10.78 -1.60 -0.30
C ARG A 175 -9.90 -0.90 0.72
N LEU A 176 -10.14 -1.20 1.99
CA LEU A 176 -9.33 -0.72 3.09
C LEU A 176 -8.98 -1.92 3.99
N ASP A 177 -7.70 -2.15 4.16
CA ASP A 177 -7.17 -3.11 5.12
C ASP A 177 -6.45 -2.35 6.24
N ILE A 178 -7.07 -2.41 7.42
CA ILE A 178 -6.58 -1.86 8.70
C ILE A 178 -6.58 -2.97 9.75
N SER A 179 -6.39 -4.22 9.32
CA SER A 179 -6.23 -5.36 10.21
C SER A 179 -4.92 -5.24 11.00
N GLU A 180 -4.86 -5.83 12.19
CA GLU A 180 -3.69 -5.75 13.08
C GLU A 180 -3.31 -4.31 13.49
N CYS A 181 -4.19 -3.33 13.29
CA CYS A 181 -4.09 -1.99 13.86
C CYS A 181 -4.68 -1.99 15.29
N GLU A 182 -4.02 -2.66 16.23
CA GLU A 182 -4.53 -2.96 17.58
C GLU A 182 -5.07 -1.75 18.40
N PRO A 183 -4.50 -0.53 18.30
CA PRO A 183 -5.01 0.62 19.05
C PRO A 183 -6.37 1.14 18.57
N LEU A 184 -6.87 0.68 17.42
CA LEU A 184 -8.11 1.15 16.82
C LEU A 184 -9.34 0.73 17.65
N THR A 185 -10.22 1.69 17.92
CA THR A 185 -11.48 1.49 18.65
C THR A 185 -12.69 1.83 17.79
N ASP A 186 -13.89 1.63 18.35
CA ASP A 186 -15.14 2.05 17.71
C ASP A 186 -15.14 3.53 17.30
N ALA A 187 -14.45 4.41 18.06
CA ALA A 187 -14.37 5.83 17.73
C ALA A 187 -13.63 6.07 16.41
N GLY A 188 -12.53 5.36 16.18
CA GLY A 188 -11.81 5.38 14.90
C GLY A 188 -12.66 4.82 13.77
N VAL A 189 -13.25 3.64 13.98
CA VAL A 189 -14.09 2.95 12.97
C VAL A 189 -15.27 3.82 12.54
N ARG A 190 -15.88 4.57 13.47
CA ARG A 190 -16.98 5.50 13.18
C ARG A 190 -16.61 6.57 12.15
N HIS A 191 -15.34 6.99 12.05
CA HIS A 191 -14.92 7.93 11.00
C HIS A 191 -15.00 7.33 9.58
N LEU A 192 -14.86 6.01 9.46
CA LEU A 192 -14.94 5.29 8.18
C LEU A 192 -16.35 5.28 7.58
N THR A 193 -17.38 5.62 8.37
CA THR A 193 -18.77 5.78 7.89
C THR A 193 -18.91 6.82 6.76
N ARG A 194 -17.92 7.69 6.58
CA ARG A 194 -17.84 8.65 5.47
C ARG A 194 -17.45 8.00 4.14
N LEU A 195 -16.83 6.82 4.16
CA LEU A 195 -16.38 6.07 2.98
C LEU A 195 -17.53 5.22 2.40
N THR A 196 -18.63 5.87 2.03
CA THR A 196 -19.86 5.19 1.55
C THR A 196 -19.67 4.34 0.28
N GLY A 197 -18.57 4.52 -0.44
CA GLY A 197 -18.17 3.72 -1.60
C GLY A 197 -17.37 2.46 -1.26
N LEU A 198 -17.04 2.23 0.01
CA LEU A 198 -16.22 1.10 0.45
C LEU A 198 -16.93 -0.23 0.20
N GLN A 199 -16.20 -1.18 -0.37
CA GLN A 199 -16.71 -2.51 -0.76
C GLN A 199 -16.06 -3.63 0.03
N ALA A 200 -14.80 -3.48 0.43
CA ALA A 200 -14.08 -4.41 1.28
C ALA A 200 -13.44 -3.67 2.45
N LEU A 201 -13.69 -4.15 3.65
CA LEU A 201 -13.08 -3.65 4.88
C LEU A 201 -12.54 -4.83 5.68
N ASP A 202 -11.25 -4.81 5.98
CA ASP A 202 -10.62 -5.75 6.89
C ASP A 202 -10.33 -5.07 8.23
N LEU A 203 -10.94 -5.61 9.29
CA LEU A 203 -10.80 -5.22 10.69
C LEU A 203 -10.30 -6.39 11.54
N CYS A 204 -9.70 -7.43 10.92
CA CYS A 204 -9.19 -8.57 11.67
C CYS A 204 -8.23 -8.11 12.76
N TRP A 205 -8.26 -8.80 13.90
CA TRP A 205 -7.49 -8.47 15.10
C TRP A 205 -7.87 -7.13 15.74
N GLY A 206 -9.07 -6.61 15.45
CA GLY A 206 -9.67 -5.46 16.13
C GLY A 206 -10.12 -5.79 17.56
N PHE A 207 -9.18 -5.94 18.48
CA PHE A 207 -9.45 -6.36 19.86
C PHE A 207 -10.30 -5.37 20.68
N GLN A 208 -10.37 -4.11 20.25
CA GLN A 208 -11.14 -3.04 20.90
C GLN A 208 -12.40 -2.65 20.12
N ILE A 209 -12.76 -3.41 19.08
CA ILE A 209 -13.93 -3.18 18.25
C ILE A 209 -15.12 -3.94 18.82
N THR A 210 -16.23 -3.25 19.05
CA THR A 210 -17.45 -3.81 19.64
C THR A 210 -18.62 -3.82 18.66
N ASP A 211 -19.75 -4.37 19.11
CA ASP A 211 -21.01 -4.40 18.35
C ASP A 211 -21.49 -3.00 17.93
N ALA A 212 -21.14 -1.95 18.68
CA ALA A 212 -21.50 -0.58 18.36
C ALA A 212 -20.86 -0.08 17.05
N ALA A 213 -19.58 -0.39 16.81
CA ALA A 213 -18.95 -0.10 15.53
C ALA A 213 -19.64 -0.85 14.38
N MET A 214 -20.01 -2.11 14.58
CA MET A 214 -20.69 -2.90 13.56
C MET A 214 -22.06 -2.30 13.20
N ALA A 215 -22.80 -1.80 14.19
CA ALA A 215 -24.03 -1.06 13.96
C ALA A 215 -23.82 0.23 13.17
N ASP A 216 -22.80 1.02 13.51
CA ASP A 216 -22.45 2.25 12.78
C ASP A 216 -22.05 1.95 11.32
N LEU A 217 -21.21 0.92 11.09
CA LEU A 217 -20.81 0.50 9.74
C LEU A 217 -22.01 0.00 8.92
N ALA A 218 -22.84 -0.87 9.51
CA ALA A 218 -24.00 -1.45 8.84
C ALA A 218 -25.03 -0.38 8.41
N ALA A 219 -25.22 0.65 9.26
CA ALA A 219 -26.11 1.76 8.95
C ALA A 219 -25.57 2.68 7.84
N ALA A 220 -24.26 2.91 7.80
CA ALA A 220 -23.64 3.89 6.89
C ALA A 220 -23.21 3.32 5.54
N MET A 221 -22.89 2.03 5.46
CA MET A 221 -22.24 1.42 4.29
C MET A 221 -23.02 0.20 3.75
N PRO A 222 -24.25 0.40 3.23
CA PRO A 222 -25.06 -0.70 2.70
C PRO A 222 -24.47 -1.37 1.45
N GLY A 223 -23.48 -0.75 0.81
CA GLY A 223 -22.76 -1.26 -0.35
C GLY A 223 -21.60 -2.20 -0.03
N LEU A 224 -21.28 -2.42 1.25
CA LEU A 224 -20.18 -3.29 1.68
C LEU A 224 -20.43 -4.74 1.24
N ARG A 225 -19.39 -5.37 0.69
CA ARG A 225 -19.41 -6.72 0.10
C ARG A 225 -18.53 -7.70 0.84
N THR A 226 -17.44 -7.22 1.42
CA THR A 226 -16.50 -8.01 2.21
C THR A 226 -16.25 -7.30 3.54
N LEU A 227 -16.47 -8.00 4.65
CA LEU A 227 -16.21 -7.50 6.00
C LEU A 227 -15.52 -8.59 6.82
N LEU A 228 -14.20 -8.45 7.00
CA LEU A 228 -13.40 -9.42 7.73
C LEU A 228 -13.24 -8.98 9.19
N LEU A 229 -13.64 -9.85 10.12
CA LEU A 229 -13.72 -9.57 11.57
C LEU A 229 -13.04 -10.67 12.40
N ASN A 230 -12.11 -11.43 11.79
CA ASN A 230 -11.44 -12.52 12.51
C ASN A 230 -10.71 -11.96 13.72
N ARG A 231 -10.79 -12.63 14.87
CA ARG A 231 -10.12 -12.23 16.11
C ARG A 231 -10.58 -10.89 16.72
N CYS A 232 -11.75 -10.37 16.34
CA CYS A 232 -12.41 -9.29 17.09
C CYS A 232 -13.10 -9.85 18.34
N SER A 233 -12.38 -9.93 19.46
CA SER A 233 -12.80 -10.67 20.66
C SER A 233 -13.97 -10.06 21.44
N LEU A 234 -14.35 -8.82 21.15
CA LEU A 234 -15.45 -8.11 21.81
C LEU A 234 -16.76 -8.13 21.01
N LEU A 235 -16.77 -8.76 19.83
CA LEU A 235 -18.00 -8.93 19.05
C LEU A 235 -18.86 -10.05 19.63
N THR A 236 -20.17 -9.81 19.67
CA THR A 236 -21.18 -10.77 20.12
C THR A 236 -22.21 -11.05 19.02
N ASP A 237 -23.27 -11.78 19.35
CA ASP A 237 -24.39 -12.01 18.44
C ASP A 237 -25.08 -10.69 18.02
N GLU A 238 -24.94 -9.60 18.79
CA GLU A 238 -25.49 -8.28 18.41
C GLU A 238 -24.80 -7.71 17.17
N ALA A 239 -23.47 -7.86 17.04
CA ALA A 239 -22.77 -7.52 15.80
C ALA A 239 -23.29 -8.33 14.61
N ALA A 240 -23.50 -9.64 14.79
CA ALA A 240 -24.01 -10.50 13.73
C ALA A 240 -25.41 -10.03 13.26
N VAL A 241 -26.28 -9.64 14.19
CA VAL A 241 -27.60 -9.06 13.88
C VAL A 241 -27.48 -7.75 13.12
N ALA A 242 -26.56 -6.86 13.52
CA ALA A 242 -26.31 -5.60 12.82
C ALA A 242 -25.81 -5.82 11.39
N ILE A 243 -24.81 -6.68 11.22
CA ILE A 243 -24.19 -7.00 9.93
C ILE A 243 -25.16 -7.73 9.01
N ALA A 244 -26.10 -8.52 9.54
CA ALA A 244 -27.14 -9.19 8.74
C ALA A 244 -28.05 -8.23 7.96
N THR A 245 -28.03 -6.93 8.28
CA THR A 245 -28.74 -5.90 7.51
C THR A 245 -28.05 -5.54 6.18
N LEU A 246 -26.76 -5.88 6.02
CA LEU A 246 -25.96 -5.65 4.82
C LEU A 246 -26.30 -6.66 3.72
N ARG A 247 -27.28 -6.32 2.86
CA ARG A 247 -27.81 -7.22 1.82
C ARG A 247 -26.84 -7.60 0.70
N HIS A 248 -25.70 -6.90 0.61
CA HIS A 248 -24.70 -7.11 -0.43
C HIS A 248 -23.43 -7.80 0.08
N LEU A 249 -23.37 -8.11 1.38
CA LEU A 249 -22.27 -8.82 2.00
C LEU A 249 -22.18 -10.25 1.45
N ARG A 250 -20.97 -10.67 1.12
CA ARG A 250 -20.65 -11.97 0.47
C ARG A 250 -19.59 -12.75 1.22
N GLU A 251 -18.67 -12.05 1.87
CA GLU A 251 -17.51 -12.59 2.56
C GLU A 251 -17.29 -11.87 3.88
#